data_AF-A0AAD6S6N0-F1
#
_entry.id   AF-A0AAD6S6N0-F1
#
_cell.length_a   1.000
_cell.length_b   1.000
_cell.length_c   1.000
_cell.angle_alpha   90.00
_cell.angle_beta   90.00
_cell.angle_gamma   90.00
#
_symmetry.space_group_name_H-M   'P 1'
#
loop_
_entity.id
_entity.type
_entity.pdbx_description
1 polymer ?
#
loop_
_entity_poly.entity_id
_entity_poly.type
_entity_poly.pdbx_seq_one_letter_code
_entity_poly.pdbx_strand_id
1 'polypeptide(L)'
;DPLQGQSEEEISQRAATILRDQNPGRFSPGFCLHGVRKLGDGRVVLKACTEADAGIIRELGPEWASTLADGMQVSKPSHQIIIHGVPANFVPGLPASISPLHHWNKLFIPLVSDITNIHWLHGLSDRRITKSASSLVVSLSRETSAEQLVRHGTSILGKLCWTDHFIQSPLQCYHCQAWNHISSVCPRRNEPS
;
A
#
# COMPACT_ATOMS: atom_id res chain seq x y z
N ASP A 1 -6.13 13.40 19.12
CA ASP A 1 -5.30 12.22 18.84
C ASP A 1 -5.28 11.38 20.12
N PRO A 2 -5.76 10.12 20.10
CA PRO A 2 -5.94 9.32 21.32
C PRO A 2 -4.62 8.88 21.97
N LEU A 3 -3.49 9.04 21.30
CA LEU A 3 -2.15 8.78 21.85
C LEU A 3 -1.39 10.08 22.17
N GLN A 4 -2.08 11.23 22.09
CA GLN A 4 -1.52 12.54 22.37
C GLN A 4 -1.10 12.64 23.85
N GLY A 5 0.20 12.83 24.10
CA GLY A 5 0.78 12.91 25.44
C GLY A 5 1.56 11.66 25.89
N GLN A 6 1.43 10.54 25.20
CA GLN A 6 2.24 9.34 25.47
C GLN A 6 3.57 9.40 24.72
N SER A 7 4.65 8.95 25.35
CA SER A 7 5.95 8.77 24.70
C SER A 7 5.95 7.57 23.76
N GLU A 8 6.82 7.55 22.75
CA GLU A 8 7.01 6.39 21.87
C GLU A 8 7.38 5.12 22.66
N GLU A 9 8.10 5.27 23.78
CA GLU A 9 8.47 4.14 24.65
C GLU A 9 7.24 3.54 25.34
N GLU A 10 6.37 4.38 25.91
CA GLU A 10 5.11 3.93 26.54
C GLU A 10 4.21 3.21 25.53
N ILE A 11 4.10 3.75 24.32
CA ILE A 11 3.33 3.13 23.23
C ILE A 11 3.94 1.79 22.85
N SER A 12 5.27 1.70 22.75
CA SER A 12 5.99 0.45 22.44
C SER A 12 5.70 -0.64 23.47
N GLN A 13 5.83 -0.32 24.76
CA GLN A 13 5.62 -1.28 25.85
C GLN A 13 4.15 -1.74 25.92
N ARG A 14 3.20 -0.82 25.77
CA ARG A 14 1.76 -1.13 25.73
C ARG A 14 1.42 -2.01 24.53
N ALA A 15 1.85 -1.63 23.32
CA ALA A 15 1.60 -2.40 22.11
C ALA A 15 2.19 -3.82 22.20
N ALA A 16 3.42 -3.96 22.68
CA ALA A 16 4.05 -5.27 22.86
C ALA A 16 3.28 -6.14 23.87
N THR A 17 2.79 -5.55 24.96
CA THR A 17 1.97 -6.26 25.96
C THR A 17 0.64 -6.72 25.38
N ILE A 18 -0.10 -5.82 24.73
CA ILE A 18 -1.39 -6.13 24.09
C ILE A 18 -1.24 -7.25 23.05
N LEU A 19 -0.22 -7.14 22.18
CA LEU A 19 0.04 -8.13 21.13
C LEU A 19 0.27 -9.53 21.70
N ARG A 20 1.06 -9.62 22.78
CA ARG A 20 1.36 -10.90 23.45
C ARG A 20 0.15 -11.45 24.19
N ASP A 21 -0.56 -10.62 24.94
CA ASP A 21 -1.66 -11.06 25.82
C ASP A 21 -2.88 -11.51 25.01
N GLN A 22 -3.18 -10.83 23.90
CA GLN A 22 -4.32 -11.18 23.05
C GLN A 22 -4.02 -12.33 22.07
N ASN A 23 -2.74 -12.64 21.83
CA ASN A 23 -2.33 -13.64 20.84
C ASN A 23 -1.31 -14.62 21.44
N PRO A 24 -1.68 -15.36 22.51
CA PRO A 24 -0.77 -16.26 23.20
C PRO A 24 -0.25 -17.34 22.25
N GLY A 25 1.07 -17.60 22.31
CA GLY A 25 1.74 -18.61 21.48
C GLY A 25 1.99 -18.22 20.02
N ARG A 26 1.53 -17.04 19.56
CA ARG A 26 1.87 -16.52 18.23
C ARG A 26 3.28 -15.91 18.22
N PHE A 27 3.69 -15.30 19.32
CA PHE A 27 4.98 -14.62 19.45
C PHE A 27 5.97 -15.44 20.29
N SER A 28 7.26 -15.29 20.02
CA SER A 28 8.32 -15.95 20.81
C SER A 28 8.41 -15.37 22.24
N PRO A 29 8.95 -16.11 23.23
CA PRO A 29 9.10 -15.61 24.60
C PRO A 29 9.93 -14.33 24.73
N GLY A 30 10.78 -14.04 23.75
CA GLY A 30 11.59 -12.82 23.67
C GLY A 30 11.01 -11.72 22.77
N PHE A 31 9.74 -11.83 22.38
CA PHE A 31 9.10 -10.85 21.51
C PHE A 31 9.17 -9.44 22.10
N CYS A 32 9.69 -8.53 21.29
CA CYS A 32 9.72 -7.10 21.57
C CYS A 32 9.62 -6.32 20.26
N LEU A 33 9.19 -5.07 20.38
CA LEU A 33 9.25 -4.11 19.29
C LEU A 33 10.62 -3.43 19.31
N HIS A 34 11.22 -3.28 18.13
CA HIS A 34 12.47 -2.56 17.95
C HIS A 34 12.29 -1.06 18.16
N GLY A 35 11.12 -0.53 17.79
CA GLY A 35 10.82 0.89 17.99
C GLY A 35 9.44 1.30 17.51
N VAL A 36 9.06 2.50 17.92
CA VAL A 36 7.80 3.14 17.58
C VAL A 36 8.08 4.56 17.08
N ARG A 37 7.30 5.02 16.10
CA ARG A 37 7.35 6.39 15.62
C ARG A 37 5.94 6.94 15.42
N LYS A 38 5.65 8.09 16.03
CA LYS A 38 4.43 8.87 15.75
C LYS A 38 4.64 9.73 14.51
N LEU A 39 3.62 9.82 13.67
CA LEU A 39 3.58 10.71 12.52
C LEU A 39 2.64 11.89 12.82
N GLY A 40 2.92 13.06 12.23
CA GLY A 40 2.15 14.28 12.48
C GLY A 40 0.69 14.24 12.00
N ASP A 41 0.30 13.19 11.30
CA ASP A 41 -1.07 12.94 10.83
C ASP A 41 -1.85 11.94 11.72
N GLY A 42 -1.32 11.61 12.90
CA GLY A 42 -1.95 10.69 13.85
C GLY A 42 -1.68 9.21 13.60
N ARG A 43 -0.89 8.86 12.58
CA ARG A 43 -0.44 7.47 12.37
C ARG A 43 0.69 7.09 13.31
N VAL A 44 0.76 5.81 13.64
CA VAL A 44 1.86 5.22 14.41
C VAL A 44 2.50 4.09 13.62
N VAL A 45 3.83 4.12 13.52
CA VAL A 45 4.62 3.06 12.90
C VAL A 45 5.24 2.22 14.00
N LEU A 46 4.93 0.92 14.02
CA LEU A 46 5.58 -0.06 14.87
C LEU A 46 6.60 -0.83 14.04
N LYS A 47 7.82 -0.97 14.56
CA LYS A 47 8.87 -1.81 13.96
C LYS A 47 9.10 -3.02 14.84
N ALA A 48 8.84 -4.22 14.30
CA ALA A 48 9.19 -5.46 14.97
C ALA A 48 10.71 -5.72 14.89
N CYS A 49 11.23 -6.54 15.80
CA CYS A 49 12.63 -6.95 15.78
C CYS A 49 12.96 -7.94 14.64
N THR A 50 11.95 -8.69 14.16
CA THR A 50 12.11 -9.65 13.07
C THR A 50 11.01 -9.50 12.03
N GLU A 51 11.30 -9.89 10.78
CA GLU A 51 10.29 -9.90 9.72
C GLU A 51 9.20 -10.96 9.95
N ALA A 52 9.53 -12.05 10.65
CA ALA A 52 8.55 -13.06 11.04
C ALA A 52 7.50 -12.47 11.99
N ASP A 53 7.94 -11.75 13.04
CA ASP A 53 7.04 -11.08 13.97
C ASP A 53 6.24 -9.96 13.29
N ALA A 54 6.87 -9.19 12.38
CA ALA A 54 6.18 -8.19 11.58
C ALA A 54 5.08 -8.83 10.71
N GLY A 55 5.37 -9.98 10.10
CA GLY A 55 4.40 -10.78 9.34
C GLY A 55 3.20 -11.18 10.20
N ILE A 56 3.45 -11.71 11.40
CA ILE A 56 2.39 -12.08 12.34
C ILE A 56 1.53 -10.87 12.69
N ILE A 57 2.12 -9.74 13.07
CA ILE A 57 1.39 -8.50 13.43
C ILE A 57 0.49 -8.02 12.27
N ARG A 58 0.95 -8.13 11.02
CA ARG A 58 0.17 -7.74 9.82
C ARG A 58 -0.99 -8.69 9.53
N GLU A 59 -0.88 -9.96 9.92
CA GLU A 59 -1.94 -10.97 9.79
C GLU A 59 -2.99 -10.87 10.90
N LEU A 60 -2.64 -10.27 12.05
CA LEU A 60 -3.60 -10.03 13.11
C LEU A 60 -4.71 -9.08 12.65
N GLY A 61 -5.93 -9.36 13.13
CA GLY A 61 -7.08 -8.48 12.92
C GLY A 61 -6.92 -7.12 13.61
N PRO A 62 -7.84 -6.17 13.33
CA PRO A 62 -7.76 -4.81 13.88
C PRO A 62 -7.96 -4.74 15.41
N GLU A 63 -8.46 -5.79 16.04
CA GLU A 63 -8.84 -5.83 17.47
C GLU A 63 -7.75 -5.36 18.43
N TRP A 64 -6.50 -5.80 18.19
CA TRP A 64 -5.38 -5.40 19.06
C TRP A 64 -5.07 -3.90 18.93
N ALA A 65 -5.22 -3.34 17.72
CA ALA A 65 -4.98 -1.92 17.48
C ALA A 65 -6.05 -1.07 18.16
N SER A 66 -7.33 -1.49 18.10
CA SER A 66 -8.42 -0.85 18.85
C SER A 66 -8.18 -0.86 20.37
N THR A 67 -7.52 -1.89 20.90
CA THR A 67 -7.15 -1.94 22.33
C THR A 67 -6.02 -0.97 22.67
N LEU A 68 -5.13 -0.67 21.73
CA LEU A 68 -4.08 0.32 21.92
C LEU A 68 -4.67 1.74 22.03
N ALA A 69 -5.57 2.08 21.10
CA ALA A 69 -6.39 3.28 21.15
C ALA A 69 -7.66 3.15 20.29
N ASP A 70 -8.74 3.75 20.77
CA ASP A 70 -10.04 3.72 20.09
C ASP A 70 -9.94 4.24 18.65
N GLY A 71 -10.47 3.45 17.71
CA GLY A 71 -10.51 3.79 16.29
C GLY A 71 -9.21 3.57 15.53
N MET A 72 -8.13 3.08 16.18
CA MET A 72 -6.92 2.68 15.46
C MET A 72 -7.17 1.45 14.58
N GLN A 73 -6.56 1.45 13.41
CA GLN A 73 -6.58 0.32 12.48
C GLN A 73 -5.17 -0.02 12.03
N VAL A 74 -4.92 -1.31 11.80
CA VAL A 74 -3.67 -1.78 11.22
C VAL A 74 -3.68 -1.49 9.72
N SER A 75 -2.73 -0.67 9.27
CA SER A 75 -2.52 -0.46 7.84
C SER A 75 -1.87 -1.71 7.24
N LYS A 76 -2.49 -2.28 6.22
CA LYS A 76 -1.86 -3.33 5.43
C LYS A 76 -0.81 -2.69 4.51
N PRO A 77 0.42 -3.21 4.46
CA PRO A 77 1.42 -2.75 3.50
C PRO A 77 0.86 -2.83 2.08
N SER A 78 1.04 -1.76 1.32
CA SER A 78 0.66 -1.68 -0.09
C SER A 78 1.88 -1.20 -0.84
N HIS A 79 2.53 -2.14 -1.52
CA HIS A 79 3.71 -1.89 -2.33
C HIS A 79 3.25 -1.67 -3.75
N GLN A 80 3.33 -0.43 -4.23
CA GLN A 80 2.80 -0.06 -5.52
C GLN A 80 3.92 -0.04 -6.56
N ILE A 81 3.67 -0.73 -7.68
CA ILE A 81 4.52 -0.72 -8.86
C ILE A 81 3.74 -0.13 -10.03
N ILE A 82 4.48 0.42 -10.98
CA ILE A 82 3.96 0.88 -12.26
C ILE A 82 4.56 0.02 -13.37
N ILE A 83 3.70 -0.49 -14.24
CA ILE A 83 4.06 -1.33 -15.37
C ILE A 83 3.80 -0.51 -16.63
N HIS A 84 4.83 -0.32 -17.44
CA HIS A 84 4.79 0.51 -18.65
C HIS A 84 4.60 -0.33 -19.91
N GLY A 85 3.98 0.28 -20.93
CA GLY A 85 3.81 -0.37 -22.23
C GLY A 85 2.79 -1.51 -22.23
N VAL A 86 1.85 -1.50 -21.28
CA VAL A 86 0.81 -2.51 -21.14
C VAL A 86 -0.21 -2.37 -22.29
N PRO A 87 -0.55 -3.45 -23.02
CA PRO A 87 -1.53 -3.42 -24.09
C PRO A 87 -2.88 -2.82 -23.66
N ALA A 88 -3.45 -1.94 -24.48
CA ALA A 88 -4.67 -1.21 -24.14
C ALA A 88 -5.92 -2.11 -24.00
N ASN A 89 -5.88 -3.32 -24.57
CA ASN A 89 -6.91 -4.37 -24.46
C ASN A 89 -6.88 -5.12 -23.12
N PHE A 90 -5.89 -4.88 -22.27
CA PHE A 90 -5.96 -5.30 -20.87
C PHE A 90 -7.07 -4.52 -20.15
N VAL A 91 -7.82 -5.16 -19.24
CA VAL A 91 -8.94 -4.50 -18.54
C VAL A 91 -8.73 -4.64 -17.03
N PRO A 92 -8.06 -3.70 -16.36
CA PRO A 92 -7.84 -3.75 -14.93
C PRO A 92 -9.15 -3.59 -14.16
N GLY A 93 -9.19 -4.09 -12.93
CA GLY A 93 -10.35 -4.01 -12.04
C GLY A 93 -11.39 -5.11 -12.22
N LEU A 94 -11.30 -5.94 -13.27
CA LEU A 94 -12.06 -7.18 -13.35
C LEU A 94 -11.33 -8.28 -12.56
N PRO A 95 -12.03 -9.07 -11.72
CA PRO A 95 -11.43 -10.24 -11.07
C PRO A 95 -10.76 -11.20 -12.07
N ALA A 96 -11.36 -11.31 -13.26
CA ALA A 96 -10.85 -12.09 -14.37
C ALA A 96 -9.49 -11.62 -14.92
N SER A 97 -9.02 -10.42 -14.59
CA SER A 97 -7.74 -9.88 -15.03
C SER A 97 -6.61 -10.06 -14.01
N ILE A 98 -6.95 -10.33 -12.75
CA ILE A 98 -5.99 -10.66 -11.70
C ILE A 98 -5.39 -12.05 -11.96
N SER A 99 -6.23 -13.05 -12.27
CA SER A 99 -5.77 -14.43 -12.46
C SER A 99 -4.75 -14.59 -13.60
N PRO A 100 -4.93 -13.97 -14.79
CA PRO A 100 -3.92 -13.99 -15.85
C PRO A 100 -2.64 -13.24 -15.47
N LEU A 101 -2.74 -12.08 -14.81
CA LEU A 101 -1.56 -11.35 -14.31
C LEU A 101 -0.76 -12.24 -13.37
N HIS A 102 -1.41 -12.87 -12.39
CA HIS A 102 -0.77 -13.80 -11.48
C HIS A 102 -0.19 -15.01 -12.22
N HIS A 103 -0.93 -15.62 -13.14
CA HIS A 103 -0.49 -16.80 -13.89
C HIS A 103 0.87 -16.59 -14.57
N TRP A 104 1.04 -15.45 -15.25
CA TRP A 104 2.28 -15.10 -15.94
C TRP A 104 3.42 -14.68 -15.01
N ASN A 105 3.14 -14.33 -13.76
CA ASN A 105 4.12 -13.80 -12.81
C ASN A 105 4.20 -14.63 -11.51
N LYS A 106 3.67 -15.86 -11.52
CA LYS A 106 3.57 -16.74 -10.33
C LYS A 106 4.90 -17.05 -9.64
N LEU A 107 6.01 -16.91 -10.37
CA LEU A 107 7.37 -17.07 -9.82
C LEU A 107 7.72 -15.94 -8.84
N PHE A 108 7.16 -14.76 -9.02
CA PHE A 108 7.43 -13.56 -8.22
C PHE A 108 6.25 -13.18 -7.31
N ILE A 109 5.05 -13.61 -7.68
CA ILE A 109 3.81 -13.41 -6.91
C ILE A 109 3.30 -14.79 -6.48
N PRO A 110 3.59 -15.25 -5.24
CA PRO A 110 3.27 -16.61 -4.83
C PRO A 110 1.77 -16.90 -4.72
N LEU A 111 0.98 -15.91 -4.31
CA LEU A 111 -0.47 -16.04 -4.14
C LEU A 111 -1.22 -14.99 -4.97
N VAL A 112 -2.36 -15.38 -5.55
CA VAL A 112 -3.27 -14.44 -6.25
C VAL A 112 -3.71 -13.32 -5.32
N SER A 113 -3.93 -13.62 -4.04
CA SER A 113 -4.32 -12.66 -3.00
C SER A 113 -3.25 -11.62 -2.68
N ASP A 114 -2.00 -11.83 -3.12
CA ASP A 114 -0.95 -10.83 -2.95
C ASP A 114 -1.15 -9.62 -3.89
N ILE A 115 -2.00 -9.74 -4.91
CA ILE A 115 -2.40 -8.65 -5.79
C ILE A 115 -3.65 -7.99 -5.21
N THR A 116 -3.48 -6.86 -4.53
CA THR A 116 -4.55 -6.20 -3.76
C THR A 116 -5.36 -5.20 -4.58
N ASN A 117 -4.76 -4.59 -5.60
CA ASN A 117 -5.43 -3.64 -6.49
C ASN A 117 -4.71 -3.56 -7.84
N ILE A 118 -5.47 -3.35 -8.92
CA ILE A 118 -4.96 -3.10 -10.26
C ILE A 118 -5.81 -1.99 -10.89
N HIS A 119 -5.19 -0.92 -11.36
CA HIS A 119 -5.87 0.15 -12.10
C HIS A 119 -4.95 0.81 -13.11
N TRP A 120 -5.51 1.51 -14.09
CA TRP A 120 -4.72 2.33 -14.99
C TRP A 120 -4.22 3.58 -14.27
N LEU A 121 -2.97 4.00 -14.54
CA LEU A 121 -2.42 5.23 -13.98
C LEU A 121 -3.29 6.45 -14.30
N HIS A 122 -3.74 6.54 -15.55
CA HIS A 122 -4.66 7.57 -16.01
C HIS A 122 -6.02 6.92 -16.26
N GLY A 123 -7.10 7.56 -15.80
CA GLY A 123 -8.46 7.06 -15.97
C GLY A 123 -8.82 6.81 -17.43
N LEU A 124 -9.79 5.92 -17.67
CA LEU A 124 -10.25 5.58 -19.03
C LEU A 124 -10.73 6.80 -19.83
N SER A 125 -11.17 7.88 -19.15
CA SER A 125 -11.62 9.13 -19.77
C SER A 125 -10.52 9.89 -20.52
N ASP A 126 -9.25 9.71 -20.15
CA ASP A 126 -8.10 10.34 -20.82
C ASP A 126 -7.50 9.49 -21.95
N ARG A 127 -8.14 8.35 -22.26
CA ARG A 127 -7.75 7.53 -23.40
C ARG A 127 -8.23 8.19 -24.68
N ARG A 128 -7.38 9.07 -25.23
CA ARG A 128 -7.41 9.34 -26.67
C ARG A 128 -7.41 7.98 -27.37
N ILE A 129 -8.40 7.77 -28.23
CA ILE A 129 -8.83 6.51 -28.88
C ILE A 129 -7.68 5.78 -29.63
N THR A 130 -6.49 6.37 -29.72
CA THR A 130 -5.37 5.93 -30.55
C THR A 130 -4.19 5.30 -29.78
N LYS A 131 -4.18 5.28 -28.44
CA LYS A 131 -3.03 4.72 -27.70
C LYS A 131 -3.06 3.19 -27.66
N SER A 132 -2.07 2.55 -28.27
CA SER A 132 -1.90 1.08 -28.28
C SER A 132 -1.41 0.50 -26.95
N ALA A 133 -0.84 1.33 -26.08
CA ALA A 133 -0.34 0.94 -24.77
C ALA A 133 -0.59 2.01 -23.70
N SER A 134 -0.64 1.59 -22.45
CA SER A 134 -0.84 2.44 -21.27
C SER A 134 0.07 1.99 -20.12
N SER A 135 0.10 2.77 -19.03
CA SER A 135 0.78 2.38 -17.79
C SER A 135 -0.23 1.92 -16.74
N LEU A 136 0.06 0.77 -16.13
CA LEU A 136 -0.79 0.09 -15.15
C LEU A 136 -0.17 0.20 -13.77
N VAL A 137 -0.95 0.57 -12.76
CA VAL A 137 -0.53 0.56 -11.36
C VAL A 137 -1.05 -0.72 -10.71
N VAL A 138 -0.16 -1.45 -10.05
CA VAL A 138 -0.48 -2.67 -9.30
C VAL A 138 -0.06 -2.48 -7.86
N SER A 139 -0.97 -2.78 -6.94
CA SER A 139 -0.68 -2.79 -5.50
C SER A 139 -0.49 -4.24 -5.03
N LEU A 140 0.60 -4.47 -4.31
CA LEU A 140 1.00 -5.78 -3.80
C LEU A 140 1.05 -5.77 -2.27
N SER A 141 0.67 -6.87 -1.65
CA SER A 141 0.76 -7.05 -0.19
C SER A 141 2.20 -7.33 0.28
N ARG A 142 3.06 -7.85 -0.60
CA ARG A 142 4.44 -8.26 -0.30
C ARG A 142 5.45 -7.36 -0.98
N GLU A 143 6.36 -6.80 -0.18
CA GLU A 143 7.49 -6.02 -0.67
C GLU A 143 8.37 -6.84 -1.62
N THR A 144 8.68 -8.09 -1.24
CA THR A 144 9.53 -8.96 -2.04
C THR A 144 8.97 -9.20 -3.43
N SER A 145 7.65 -9.36 -3.58
CA SER A 145 7.01 -9.47 -4.89
C SER A 145 7.16 -8.20 -5.72
N ALA A 146 7.01 -7.02 -5.12
CA ALA A 146 7.21 -5.74 -5.81
C ALA A 146 8.66 -5.60 -6.30
N GLU A 147 9.64 -5.85 -5.43
CA GLU A 147 11.06 -5.76 -5.78
C GLU A 147 11.47 -6.74 -6.89
N GLN A 148 10.96 -7.98 -6.84
CA GLN A 148 11.22 -8.97 -7.88
C GLN A 148 10.65 -8.53 -9.23
N LEU A 149 9.44 -7.96 -9.26
CA LEU A 149 8.82 -7.47 -10.49
C LEU A 149 9.51 -6.22 -11.05
N VAL A 150 10.00 -5.31 -10.21
CA VAL A 150 10.83 -4.17 -10.66
C VAL A 150 12.14 -4.68 -11.25
N ARG A 151 12.79 -5.65 -10.60
CA ARG A 151 14.07 -6.20 -11.07
C ARG A 151 13.97 -6.99 -12.37
N HIS A 152 12.90 -7.76 -12.54
CA HIS A 152 12.77 -8.72 -13.64
C HIS A 152 11.75 -8.29 -14.73
N GLY A 153 11.04 -7.20 -14.50
CA GLY A 153 9.89 -6.79 -15.31
C GLY A 153 8.63 -7.60 -14.98
N THR A 154 7.53 -7.24 -15.62
CA THR A 154 6.23 -7.89 -15.42
C THR A 154 5.65 -8.38 -16.73
N SER A 155 5.21 -9.63 -16.77
CA SER A 155 4.59 -10.21 -17.96
C SER A 155 3.09 -9.93 -17.98
N ILE A 156 2.59 -9.23 -19.01
CA ILE A 156 1.17 -8.97 -19.24
C ILE A 156 0.75 -9.61 -20.55
N LEU A 157 -0.20 -10.55 -20.50
CA LEU A 157 -0.69 -11.28 -21.69
C LEU A 157 0.48 -11.89 -22.52
N GLY A 158 1.50 -12.41 -21.84
CA GLY A 158 2.70 -12.98 -22.47
C GLY A 158 3.73 -11.96 -22.96
N LYS A 159 3.46 -10.65 -22.88
CA LYS A 159 4.43 -9.59 -23.19
C LYS A 159 5.18 -9.17 -21.93
N LEU A 160 6.51 -9.24 -21.97
CA LEU A 160 7.35 -8.66 -20.92
C LEU A 160 7.30 -7.12 -20.99
N CYS A 161 6.90 -6.51 -19.88
CA CYS A 161 6.75 -5.07 -19.73
C CYS A 161 7.76 -4.54 -18.71
N TRP A 162 8.22 -3.31 -18.93
CA TRP A 162 9.09 -2.60 -17.99
C TRP A 162 8.30 -2.22 -16.74
N THR A 163 8.92 -2.33 -15.57
CA THR A 163 8.27 -2.14 -14.28
C THR A 163 9.15 -1.31 -13.35
N ASP A 164 8.57 -0.29 -12.73
CA ASP A 164 9.23 0.58 -11.76
C ASP A 164 8.42 0.68 -10.46
N HIS A 165 9.04 1.20 -9.41
CA HIS A 165 8.32 1.60 -8.20
C HIS A 165 7.37 2.76 -8.51
N PHE A 166 6.11 2.63 -8.09
CA PHE A 166 5.15 3.70 -8.28
C PHE A 166 5.37 4.79 -7.24
N ILE A 167 5.80 5.96 -7.69
CA ILE A 167 5.93 7.16 -6.88
C ILE A 167 4.75 8.07 -7.21
N GLN A 168 3.80 8.17 -6.28
CA GLN A 168 2.67 9.07 -6.44
C GLN A 168 3.17 10.52 -6.48
N SER A 169 2.85 11.23 -7.56
CA SER A 169 3.16 12.66 -7.65
C SER A 169 2.38 13.43 -6.57
N PRO A 170 2.99 14.44 -5.93
CA PRO A 170 2.29 15.26 -4.95
C PRO A 170 1.06 15.90 -5.59
N LEU A 171 -0.06 15.90 -4.86
CA LEU A 171 -1.29 16.52 -5.35
C LEU A 171 -1.09 18.02 -5.44
N GLN A 172 -1.09 18.54 -6.66
CA GLN A 172 -1.05 19.97 -6.94
C GLN A 172 -2.39 20.42 -7.52
N CYS A 173 -2.93 21.49 -6.97
CA CYS A 173 -4.13 22.12 -7.48
C CYS A 173 -3.77 23.06 -8.62
N TYR A 174 -4.22 22.77 -9.84
CA TYR A 174 -3.95 23.63 -10.99
C TYR A 174 -4.75 24.94 -10.98
N HIS A 175 -5.78 25.07 -10.13
CA HIS A 175 -6.53 26.33 -9.95
C HIS A 175 -5.73 27.35 -9.13
N CYS A 176 -5.33 26.99 -7.91
CA CYS A 176 -4.66 27.92 -6.99
C CYS A 176 -3.14 27.67 -6.84
N GLN A 177 -2.59 26.69 -7.56
CA GLN A 177 -1.19 26.25 -7.50
C GLN A 177 -0.72 25.74 -6.13
N ALA A 178 -1.61 25.60 -5.15
CA ALA A 178 -1.29 25.03 -3.83
C ALA A 178 -1.34 23.49 -3.82
N TRP A 179 -0.74 22.91 -2.77
CA TRP A 179 -0.57 21.47 -2.61
C TRP A 179 -1.72 20.81 -1.83
N ASN A 180 -1.72 19.46 -1.79
CA ASN A 180 -2.61 18.59 -1.01
C ASN A 180 -4.09 18.62 -1.39
N HIS A 181 -4.43 19.16 -2.56
CA HIS A 181 -5.78 19.07 -3.11
C HIS A 181 -5.75 19.19 -4.64
N ILE A 182 -6.85 18.78 -5.28
CA ILE A 182 -7.04 18.91 -6.73
C ILE A 182 -8.07 20.01 -7.02
N SER A 183 -8.09 20.52 -8.26
CA SER A 183 -8.94 21.65 -8.66
C SER A 183 -10.43 21.45 -8.35
N SER A 184 -10.94 20.21 -8.40
CA SER A 184 -12.35 19.92 -8.13
C SER A 184 -12.77 20.19 -6.68
N VAL A 185 -11.86 20.03 -5.73
CA VAL A 185 -12.05 20.26 -4.28
C VAL A 185 -11.26 21.47 -3.77
N CYS A 186 -10.95 22.41 -4.67
CA CYS A 186 -10.16 23.58 -4.30
C CYS A 186 -10.95 24.49 -3.33
N PRO A 187 -10.37 24.87 -2.17
CA PRO A 187 -11.03 25.78 -1.25
C PRO A 187 -11.19 27.19 -1.83
N ARG A 188 -10.34 27.58 -2.79
CA ARG A 188 -10.39 28.88 -3.50
C ARG A 188 -11.19 28.84 -4.79
N ARG A 189 -12.01 27.81 -5.01
CA ARG A 189 -12.76 27.63 -6.28
C ARG A 189 -13.75 28.75 -6.56
N ASN A 190 -14.27 29.38 -5.51
CA ASN A 190 -15.25 30.47 -5.60
C ASN A 190 -14.64 31.87 -5.45
N GLU A 191 -13.31 31.97 -5.32
CA GLU A 191 -12.63 33.26 -5.30
C GLU A 191 -12.37 33.70 -6.75
N PRO A 192 -12.71 34.96 -7.12
CA PRO A 192 -12.39 35.48 -8.44
C PRO A 192 -10.86 35.57 -8.60
N SER A 193 -10.41 35.22 -9.81
CA SER A 193 -9.01 35.12 -10.22
C SER A 193 -8.26 36.44 -10.16
#